data_AF-A0AB35W0X1-F1
#
_entry.id   AF-A0AB35W0X1-F1
#
_cell.length_a   1.000
_cell.length_b   1.000
_cell.length_c   1.000
_cell.angle_alpha   90.00
_cell.angle_beta   90.00
_cell.angle_gamma   90.00
#
_symmetry.space_group_name_H-M   'P 1'
#
loop_
_entity.id
_entity.type
_entity.pdbx_description
1 polymer ?
#
loop_
_entity_poly.entity_id
_entity_poly.type
_entity_poly.pdbx_seq_one_letter_code
_entity_poly.pdbx_strand_id
1 'polypeptide(L)' 'MDKNLKQITIVVYLVIGFFYAIYQHFWGLYSYKGFAFNLGQGLAWPFIMFPTLGKIVGGILILLFIIFIVLKPK' A
#
# COMPACT_ATOMS: atom_id res chain seq x y z
N MET A 1 12.51 20.66 0.26
CA MET A 1 12.89 19.32 0.79
C MET A 1 14.22 18.94 0.16
N ASP A 2 15.21 18.58 0.97
CA ASP A 2 16.50 18.12 0.45
C ASP A 2 16.27 16.89 -0.47
N LYS A 3 16.87 16.90 -1.67
CA LYS A 3 16.74 15.81 -2.64
C LYS A 3 17.17 14.47 -2.03
N ASN A 4 18.18 14.50 -1.16
CA ASN A 4 18.67 13.32 -0.46
C ASN A 4 17.61 12.76 0.49
N LEU A 5 16.92 13.63 1.24
CA LEU A 5 15.88 13.21 2.19
C LEU A 5 14.70 12.52 1.47
N LYS A 6 14.26 13.06 0.32
CA LYS A 6 13.20 12.43 -0.48
C LYS A 6 13.58 11.01 -0.90
N GLN A 7 14.79 10.86 -1.42
CA GLN A 7 15.29 9.58 -1.93
C GLN A 7 15.43 8.56 -0.80
N ILE A 8 16.00 8.97 0.34
CA ILE A 8 16.14 8.11 1.52
C ILE A 8 14.78 7.61 1.99
N THR A 9 13.77 8.48 2.10
CA THR A 9 12.43 8.08 2.52
C THR A 9 11.80 7.04 1.58
N ILE A 10 11.94 7.22 0.27
CA ILE A 10 11.42 6.26 -0.72
C ILE A 10 12.14 4.92 -0.61
N VAL A 11 13.47 4.93 -0.49
CA VAL A 11 14.26 3.70 -0.37
C VAL A 11 13.89 2.95 0.92
N VAL A 12 13.84 3.64 2.05
CA VAL A 12 13.44 3.03 3.34
C VAL A 12 12.04 2.42 3.23
N TYR A 13 11.08 3.14 2.64
CA TYR A 13 9.73 2.64 2.44
C TYR A 13 9.70 1.35 1.61
N LEU A 14 10.42 1.32 0.49
CA LEU A 14 10.47 0.16 -0.41
C LEU A 14 11.20 -1.03 0.21
N VAL A 15 12.28 -0.79 0.97
CA VAL A 15 13.01 -1.85 1.68
C VAL A 15 12.12 -2.50 2.74
N ILE A 16 11.41 -1.71 3.54
CA ILE A 16 10.44 -2.25 4.51
C ILE A 16 9.34 -3.04 3.80
N GLY A 17 8.78 -2.49 2.73
CA GLY A 17 7.75 -3.16 1.93
C GLY A 17 8.22 -4.48 1.33
N PHE A 18 9.47 -4.56 0.87
CA PHE A 18 10.06 -5.78 0.33
C PHE A 18 10.21 -6.87 1.41
N PHE A 19 10.73 -6.53 2.59
CA PHE A 19 10.80 -7.48 3.70
C PHE A 19 9.41 -7.91 4.18
N TYR A 20 8.43 -7.00 4.17
CA TYR A 20 7.05 -7.33 4.46
C TYR A 20 6.45 -8.31 3.44
N ALA A 21 6.77 -8.16 2.15
CA ALA A 21 6.34 -9.10 1.11
C ALA A 21 6.93 -10.49 1.31
N ILE A 22 8.22 -10.59 1.66
CA ILE A 22 8.87 -11.85 2.01
C ILE A 22 8.17 -12.48 3.22
N TYR A 23 7.96 -11.69 4.27
CA TYR A 23 7.24 -12.16 5.46
C TYR A 23 5.85 -12.71 5.10
N GLN A 24 5.08 -11.97 4.30
CA GLN A 24 3.74 -12.41 3.89
C GLN A 24 3.77 -13.68 3.05
N HIS A 25 4.79 -13.85 2.21
CA HIS A 25 4.89 -15.03 1.35
C HIS A 25 5.17 -16.32 2.12
N PHE A 26 6.02 -16.28 3.14
CA PHE A 26 6.41 -17.48 3.88
C PHE A 26 5.56 -17.71 5.14
N TRP A 27 5.15 -16.65 5.86
CA TRP A 27 4.49 -16.75 7.17
C TRP A 27 3.16 -15.99 7.26
N GLY A 28 2.81 -15.21 6.25
CA GLY A 28 1.61 -14.38 6.29
C GLY A 28 0.32 -15.14 6.04
N LEU A 29 -0.79 -14.41 6.25
CA LEU A 29 -2.15 -14.87 5.96
C LEU A 29 -2.34 -15.23 4.47
N TYR A 30 -1.50 -14.65 3.60
CA TYR A 30 -1.55 -14.83 2.15
C TYR A 30 -0.37 -15.65 1.60
N SER A 31 0.24 -16.50 2.44
CA SER A 31 1.34 -17.38 2.06
C SER A 31 0.97 -18.37 0.94
N TYR A 32 -0.30 -18.78 0.89
CA TYR A 32 -0.85 -19.63 -0.18
C TYR A 32 -0.94 -18.92 -1.55
N LYS A 33 -0.75 -17.60 -1.61
CA LYS A 33 -0.76 -16.83 -2.86
C LYS A 33 0.65 -16.66 -3.40
N GLY A 34 0.74 -16.51 -4.73
CA GLY A 34 2.00 -16.29 -5.43
C GLY A 34 2.75 -15.04 -4.93
N PHE A 35 4.07 -15.05 -5.06
CA PHE A 35 4.94 -13.98 -4.56
C PHE A 35 4.55 -12.59 -5.08
N ALA A 36 4.12 -12.47 -6.34
CA ALA A 36 3.67 -11.20 -6.92
C ALA A 36 2.50 -10.56 -6.16
N PHE A 37 1.56 -11.36 -5.62
CA PHE A 37 0.47 -10.85 -4.79
C PHE A 37 1.01 -10.28 -3.47
N ASN A 38 1.93 -11.00 -2.83
CA ASN A 38 2.55 -10.56 -1.58
C ASN A 38 3.49 -9.35 -1.79
N LEU A 39 4.10 -9.22 -2.97
CA LEU A 39 4.86 -8.03 -3.36
C LEU A 39 3.95 -6.79 -3.48
N GLY A 40 2.77 -6.94 -4.07
CA GLY A 40 1.76 -5.88 -4.09
C GLY A 40 1.34 -5.44 -2.69
N GLN A 41 1.18 -6.39 -1.76
CA GLN A 41 0.95 -6.08 -0.35
C GLN A 41 2.15 -5.41 0.32
N GLY A 42 3.37 -5.78 -0.06
CA GLY A 42 4.60 -5.09 0.34
C GLY A 42 4.61 -3.62 -0.05
N LEU A 43 4.12 -3.27 -1.25
CA LEU A 43 4.02 -1.87 -1.66
C LEU A 43 2.99 -1.07 -0.85
N ALA A 44 1.96 -1.73 -0.32
CA ALA A 44 0.92 -1.13 0.51
C ALA A 44 1.08 -1.47 2.01
N TRP A 45 2.28 -1.89 2.44
CA TRP A 45 2.51 -2.51 3.75
C TRP A 45 1.92 -1.74 4.95
N PRO A 46 1.94 -0.39 5.05
CA PRO A 46 1.37 0.28 6.22
C PRO A 46 -0.14 0.07 6.32
N PHE A 47 -0.85 0.06 5.19
CA PHE A 47 -2.30 -0.10 5.14
C PHE A 47 -2.73 -1.54 5.44
N ILE A 48 -1.88 -2.51 5.13
CA ILE A 48 -2.13 -3.92 5.43
C ILE A 48 -1.81 -4.21 6.91
N MET A 49 -0.70 -3.68 7.44
CA MET A 49 -0.29 -3.88 8.84
C MET A 49 -1.24 -3.18 9.83
N PHE A 50 -1.83 -2.05 9.44
CA PHE A 50 -2.76 -1.29 10.27
C PHE A 50 -4.15 -1.26 9.62
N PRO A 51 -5.03 -2.24 9.90
CA PRO A 51 -6.33 -2.37 9.24
C PRO A 51 -7.21 -1.12 9.34
N THR A 52 -7.14 -0.39 10.45
CA THR A 52 -7.87 0.88 10.63
C THR A 52 -7.43 1.93 9.61
N LEU A 53 -6.11 2.09 9.38
CA LEU A 53 -5.59 3.03 8.37
C LEU A 53 -6.02 2.61 6.96
N GLY A 54 -5.92 1.32 6.65
CA GLY A 54 -6.35 0.79 5.36
C GLY A 54 -7.84 1.04 5.07
N LYS A 55 -8.72 0.82 6.07
CA LYS A 55 -10.16 1.10 5.94
C LYS A 55 -10.45 2.58 5.74
N ILE A 56 -9.80 3.46 6.49
CA ILE A 56 -9.98 4.92 6.37
C ILE A 56 -9.56 5.40 4.97
N VAL A 57 -8.36 5.04 4.54
CA VAL A 57 -7.84 5.47 3.23
C VAL A 57 -8.65 4.87 2.08
N GLY A 58 -9.02 3.59 2.17
CA GLY A 58 -9.91 2.96 1.20
C GLY A 58 -11.27 3.65 1.10
N GLY A 59 -11.88 4.00 2.24
CA GLY A 59 -13.14 4.74 2.28
C GLY A 59 -13.04 6.13 1.65
N ILE A 60 -11.97 6.88 1.95
CA ILE A 60 -11.70 8.19 1.35
C ILE A 60 -11.54 8.08 -0.17
N LEU A 61 -10.75 7.11 -0.65
CA LEU A 61 -10.54 6.91 -2.09
C LEU A 61 -11.85 6.59 -2.82
N ILE A 62 -12.71 5.75 -2.24
CA ILE A 62 -14.02 5.43 -2.80
C ILE A 62 -14.91 6.67 -2.87
N LEU A 63 -14.98 7.47 -1.79
CA LEU A 63 -15.77 8.71 -1.77
C LEU A 63 -15.29 9.69 -2.83
N LEU A 64 -13.97 9.91 -2.93
CA LEU A 64 -13.39 10.78 -3.95
C LEU A 64 -13.70 10.28 -5.37
N PHE A 65 -13.63 8.97 -5.60
CA PHE A 65 -13.96 8.37 -6.88
C PHE A 65 -15.43 8.57 -7.26
N ILE A 66 -16.35 8.38 -6.30
CA ILE A 66 -17.79 8.63 -6.51
C ILE A 66 -18.02 10.12 -6.83
N ILE A 67 -17.46 11.03 -6.04
CA ILE A 67 -17.58 12.48 -6.27
C ILE A 67 -17.05 12.84 -7.67
N PHE A 68 -15.89 12.30 -8.05
CA PHE A 68 -15.30 12.52 -9.37
C PHE A 68 -16.23 12.07 -10.49
N ILE A 69 -16.82 10.87 -10.39
CA ILE A 69 -17.77 10.37 -11.40
C ILE A 69 -19.02 11.24 -11.46
N VAL A 70 -19.59 11.59 -10.30
CA VAL A 70 -20.84 12.35 -10.20
C VAL A 70 -20.68 13.78 -10.72
N LEU A 71 -19.55 14.43 -10.41
CA LEU A 71 -19.27 15.80 -10.80
C LEU A 71 -18.62 15.91 -12.19
N LYS A 72 -18.31 14.78 -12.84
CA LYS A 72 -17.75 14.79 -14.20
C LYS A 72 -18.76 15.44 -15.16
N PRO A 73 -18.44 16.58 -15.79
CA PRO A 73 -19.28 17.14 -16.84
C PRO A 73 -19.39 16.12 -17.98
N LYS A 74 -20.56 16.05 -18.62
CA LYS A 74 -20.80 15.16 -19.78
C LYS A 74 -19.81 15.41 -20.90
#